data_AF-Q0W2P4-F1
#
_entry.id   AF-Q0W2P4-F1
#
_cell.length_a   1.000
_cell.length_b   1.000
_cell.length_c   1.000
_cell.angle_alpha   90.00
_cell.angle_beta   90.00
_cell.angle_gamma   90.00
#
_symmetry.space_group_name_H-M   'P 1'
#
loop_
_entity.id
_entity.type
_entity.pdbx_description
1 polymer ?
#
loop_
_entity_poly.entity_id
_entity_poly.type
_entity_poly.pdbx_seq_one_letter_code
_entity_poly.pdbx_strand_id
1 'polypeptide(L)'
;MRVRRFTTMAEAYLIPEENRLIVFIGYILTWLGGVIILLMGKDDRAMKFHAFQAIILGIIVVVTAWFCVGFLVWLYMIYGGFLVYSGKEFRAPIIADFIDSSLMK
;
A
#
# COMPACT_ATOMS: atom_id res chain seq x y z
N MET A 1 9.05 -22.27 17.52
CA MET A 1 8.76 -20.81 17.66
C MET A 1 8.93 -20.07 16.34
N ARG A 2 8.08 -20.29 15.32
CA ARG A 2 8.16 -19.57 14.02
C ARG A 2 6.84 -18.91 13.61
N VAL A 3 5.73 -19.28 14.25
CA VAL A 3 4.38 -18.80 13.90
C VAL A 3 4.11 -17.37 14.39
N ARG A 4 4.67 -16.98 15.55
CA ARG A 4 4.47 -15.62 16.11
C ARG A 4 5.08 -14.49 15.28
N ARG A 5 6.07 -14.77 14.41
CA ARG A 5 6.80 -13.72 13.66
C ARG A 5 6.03 -13.21 12.44
N PHE A 6 5.15 -14.03 11.88
CA PHE A 6 4.35 -13.64 10.71
C PHE A 6 3.16 -12.77 11.12
N THR A 7 2.51 -13.08 12.24
CA THR A 7 1.43 -12.25 12.81
C THR A 7 1.91 -10.87 13.22
N THR A 8 3.13 -10.73 13.77
CA THR A 8 3.67 -9.42 14.16
C THR A 8 4.01 -8.52 12.97
N MET A 9 4.38 -9.09 11.82
CA MET A 9 4.68 -8.30 10.62
C MET A 9 3.41 -7.84 9.92
N ALA A 10 2.39 -8.70 9.93
CA ALA A 10 1.05 -8.36 9.46
C ALA A 10 0.53 -7.13 10.23
N GLU A 11 0.43 -7.24 11.56
CA GLU A 11 -0.13 -6.17 12.39
C GLU A 11 0.67 -4.85 12.32
N ALA A 12 1.98 -4.91 11.99
CA ALA A 12 2.83 -3.74 11.83
C ALA A 12 2.43 -2.83 10.65
N TYR A 13 1.59 -3.31 9.73
CA TYR A 13 1.08 -2.55 8.59
C TYR A 13 -0.40 -2.20 8.70
N LEU A 14 -1.03 -2.46 9.85
CA LEU A 14 -2.38 -1.99 10.10
C LEU A 14 -2.40 -0.47 10.24
N ILE A 15 -3.31 0.16 9.51
CA ILE A 15 -3.51 1.62 9.56
C ILE A 15 -4.48 1.98 10.70
N PRO A 16 -4.10 2.92 11.59
CA PRO A 16 -5.00 3.51 12.59
C PRO A 16 -6.27 4.07 11.95
N GLU A 17 -7.42 3.99 12.64
CA GLU A 17 -8.74 4.29 12.07
C GLU A 17 -8.80 5.68 11.42
N GLU A 18 -8.22 6.69 12.06
CA GLU A 18 -8.15 8.08 11.61
C GLU A 18 -7.42 8.25 10.27
N ASN A 19 -6.51 7.33 9.93
CA ASN A 19 -5.69 7.38 8.72
C ASN A 19 -6.20 6.47 7.60
N ARG A 20 -7.20 5.62 7.86
CA ARG A 20 -7.70 4.63 6.89
C ARG A 20 -8.28 5.26 5.63
N LEU A 21 -9.05 6.34 5.80
CA LEU A 21 -9.68 7.03 4.67
C LEU A 21 -8.63 7.65 3.73
N ILE A 22 -7.60 8.29 4.29
CA ILE A 22 -6.57 8.92 3.46
C ILE A 22 -5.73 7.88 2.72
N VAL A 23 -5.45 6.74 3.36
CA VAL A 23 -4.76 5.64 2.69
C VAL A 23 -5.61 5.08 1.54
N PHE A 24 -6.91 4.88 1.77
CA PHE A 24 -7.84 4.43 0.72
C PHE A 24 -7.88 5.40 -0.47
N ILE A 25 -8.06 6.70 -0.20
CA ILE A 25 -8.04 7.74 -1.24
C ILE A 25 -6.70 7.74 -1.97
N GLY A 26 -5.58 7.54 -1.26
CA GLY A 26 -4.28 7.48 -1.89
C GLY A 26 -4.12 6.30 -2.84
N TYR A 27 -4.72 5.13 -2.56
CA TYR A 27 -4.77 4.03 -3.54
C TYR A 27 -5.58 4.39 -4.79
N ILE A 28 -6.69 5.10 -4.65
CA ILE A 28 -7.50 5.57 -5.79
C ILE A 28 -6.71 6.55 -6.66
N LEU A 29 -6.00 7.48 -6.01
CA LEU A 29 -5.15 8.48 -6.67
C LEU A 29 -3.78 7.92 -7.13
N THR A 30 -3.55 6.62 -6.93
CA THR A 30 -2.37 5.87 -7.39
C THR A 30 -1.04 6.46 -6.89
N TRP A 31 -0.09 6.72 -7.79
CA TRP A 31 1.25 7.16 -7.41
C TRP A 31 1.24 8.56 -6.79
N LEU A 32 0.37 9.46 -7.26
CA LEU A 32 0.19 10.79 -6.66
C LEU A 32 -0.34 10.67 -5.22
N GLY A 33 -1.34 9.81 -5.02
CA GLY A 33 -1.88 9.52 -3.69
C GLY A 33 -0.82 8.97 -2.74
N GLY A 34 0.01 8.04 -3.22
CA GLY A 34 1.13 7.51 -2.45
C GLY A 34 2.17 8.57 -2.06
N VAL A 35 2.50 9.53 -2.94
CA VAL A 35 3.38 10.67 -2.58
C VAL A 35 2.76 11.54 -1.49
N ILE A 36 1.45 11.83 -1.57
CA ILE A 36 0.74 12.60 -0.53
C ILE A 36 0.82 11.87 0.81
N ILE A 37 0.53 10.56 0.84
CA ILE A 37 0.65 9.74 2.05
C ILE A 37 2.08 9.74 2.57
N LEU A 38 3.10 9.67 1.70
CA LEU A 38 4.50 9.68 2.12
C LEU A 38 4.87 10.96 2.87
N LEU A 39 4.39 12.11 2.37
CA LEU A 39 4.61 13.41 3.01
C LEU A 39 3.84 13.56 4.33
N MET A 40 2.66 12.94 4.43
CA MET A 40 1.83 13.00 5.64
C MET A 40 2.22 11.97 6.70
N GLY A 41 2.72 10.82 6.29
CA GLY A 41 3.02 9.68 7.14
C GLY A 41 4.17 9.91 8.12
N LYS A 42 4.98 10.96 7.93
CA LYS A 42 6.12 11.35 8.79
C LYS A 42 7.00 10.15 9.17
N ASP A 43 6.84 9.59 10.37
CA ASP A 43 7.61 8.46 10.90
C ASP A 43 6.80 7.18 11.10
N ASP A 44 5.50 7.20 10.78
CA ASP A 44 4.64 6.04 10.84
C ASP A 44 5.03 5.03 9.75
N ARG A 45 5.48 3.85 10.20
CA ARG A 45 5.96 2.77 9.33
C ARG A 45 4.87 2.21 8.43
N ALA A 46 3.64 2.08 8.93
CA ALA A 46 2.52 1.56 8.16
C ALA A 46 2.09 2.56 7.07
N MET A 47 2.06 3.86 7.41
CA MET A 47 1.81 4.92 6.43
C MET A 47 2.88 4.95 5.33
N LYS A 48 4.17 4.87 5.69
CA LYS A 48 5.27 4.78 4.71
C LYS A 48 5.15 3.55 3.81
N PHE A 49 4.82 2.39 4.38
CA PHE A 49 4.63 1.17 3.61
C PHE A 49 3.51 1.33 2.56
N HIS A 50 2.32 1.78 2.98
CA HIS A 50 1.20 1.95 2.06
C HIS A 50 1.45 3.07 1.05
N ALA A 51 2.21 4.11 1.40
CA ALA A 51 2.67 5.12 0.47
C ALA A 51 3.55 4.53 -0.64
N PHE A 52 4.60 3.79 -0.28
CA PHE A 52 5.48 3.16 -1.28
C PHE A 52 4.75 2.11 -2.12
N GLN A 53 3.86 1.32 -1.51
CA GLN A 53 3.04 0.34 -2.24
C GLN A 53 2.12 1.03 -3.26
N ALA A 54 1.49 2.15 -2.88
CA ALA A 54 0.67 2.94 -3.80
C ALA A 54 1.49 3.61 -4.92
N ILE A 55 2.70 4.09 -4.63
CA ILE A 55 3.63 4.63 -5.64
C ILE A 55 4.02 3.57 -6.66
N ILE A 56 4.51 2.42 -6.20
CA ILE A 56 5.01 1.36 -7.09
C ILE A 56 3.85 0.79 -7.93
N LEU A 57 2.72 0.46 -7.30
CA LEU A 57 1.54 -0.01 -8.03
C LEU A 57 1.02 1.05 -9.00
N GLY A 58 1.02 2.33 -8.62
CA GLY A 58 0.59 3.42 -9.49
C GLY A 58 1.49 3.61 -10.70
N ILE A 59 2.81 3.43 -10.56
CA ILE A 59 3.74 3.42 -11.70
C ILE A 59 3.45 2.22 -12.61
N ILE A 60 3.19 1.04 -12.04
CA ILE A 60 2.79 -0.15 -12.82
C ILE A 60 1.50 0.14 -13.61
N VAL A 61 0.51 0.80 -13.01
CA VAL A 61 -0.71 1.22 -13.71
C VAL A 61 -0.38 2.07 -14.93
N VAL A 62 0.46 3.11 -14.77
CA VAL A 62 0.83 4.02 -15.87
C VAL A 62 1.59 3.29 -16.99
N VAL A 63 2.57 2.46 -16.64
CA VAL A 63 3.41 1.73 -17.60
C VAL A 63 2.63 0.63 -18.32
N THR A 64 1.61 0.05 -17.69
CA THR A 64 0.82 -1.06 -18.28
C THR A 64 -0.54 -0.63 -18.82
N ALA A 65 -0.85 0.67 -18.78
CA ALA A 65 -2.14 1.22 -19.21
C ALA A 65 -2.47 0.88 -20.67
N TRP A 66 -1.46 0.88 -21.55
CA TRP A 66 -1.63 0.66 -22.99
C TRP A 66 -2.08 -0.77 -23.34
N PHE A 67 -1.94 -1.71 -22.42
CA PHE A 67 -2.29 -3.13 -22.61
C PHE A 67 -3.59 -3.53 -21.89
N CYS A 68 -4.39 -2.57 -21.41
CA CYS A 68 -5.54 -2.77 -20.52
C CYS A 68 -5.21 -3.41 -19.15
N VAL A 69 -3.99 -3.92 -18.96
CA VAL A 69 -3.48 -4.47 -17.70
C VAL A 69 -3.47 -3.40 -16.61
N GLY A 70 -3.12 -2.15 -16.94
CA GLY A 70 -3.14 -1.05 -15.99
C GLY A 70 -4.50 -0.84 -15.33
N PHE A 71 -5.60 -1.08 -16.06
CA PHE A 71 -6.95 -1.00 -15.49
C PHE A 71 -7.21 -2.10 -14.45
N LEU A 72 -6.76 -3.33 -14.71
CA LEU A 72 -6.88 -4.43 -13.74
C LEU A 72 -6.05 -4.17 -12.48
N VAL A 73 -4.83 -3.64 -12.64
CA VAL A 73 -3.98 -3.26 -11.50
C VAL A 73 -4.63 -2.13 -10.69
N TRP A 74 -5.24 -1.15 -11.36
CA TRP A 74 -5.97 -0.08 -10.67
C TRP A 74 -7.18 -0.59 -9.88
N LEU A 75 -7.97 -1.53 -10.44
CA LEU A 75 -9.04 -2.19 -9.69
C LEU A 75 -8.51 -2.96 -8.47
N TYR A 76 -7.36 -3.63 -8.62
CA TYR A 76 -6.70 -4.30 -7.50
C TYR A 76 -6.23 -3.31 -6.41
N MET A 77 -5.76 -2.12 -6.79
CA MET A 77 -5.45 -1.04 -5.84
C MET A 77 -6.69 -0.57 -5.09
N ILE A 78 -7.84 -0.39 -5.77
CA ILE A 78 -9.10 -0.01 -5.12
C ILE A 78 -9.53 -1.09 -4.12
N TYR A 79 -9.49 -2.36 -4.52
CA TYR A 79 -9.79 -3.47 -3.63
C TYR A 79 -8.88 -3.46 -2.40
N GLY A 80 -7.58 -3.28 -2.59
CA GLY A 80 -6.62 -3.19 -1.49
C GLY A 80 -6.85 -2.00 -0.57
N GLY A 81 -7.14 -0.83 -1.13
CA GLY A 81 -7.49 0.36 -0.36
C GLY A 81 -8.80 0.18 0.42
N PHE A 82 -9.79 -0.53 -0.14
CA PHE A 82 -11.03 -0.87 0.56
C PHE A 82 -10.80 -1.85 1.72
N LEU A 83 -9.87 -2.81 1.59
CA LEU A 83 -9.44 -3.66 2.70
C LEU A 83 -8.84 -2.83 3.84
N VAL A 84 -7.94 -1.91 3.52
CA VAL A 84 -7.34 -0.98 4.51
C VAL A 84 -8.42 -0.12 5.18
N TYR A 85 -9.37 0.41 4.39
CA TYR A 85 -10.51 1.16 4.92
C TYR A 85 -11.33 0.34 5.92
N SER A 86 -11.53 -0.94 5.63
CA SER A 86 -12.25 -1.88 6.49
C SER A 86 -11.43 -2.36 7.71
N GLY A 87 -10.22 -1.82 7.93
CA GLY A 87 -9.34 -2.22 9.02
C GLY A 87 -8.67 -3.58 8.82
N LYS A 88 -8.61 -4.06 7.58
CA LYS A 88 -7.88 -5.27 7.20
C LYS A 88 -6.55 -4.89 6.56
N GLU A 89 -5.60 -5.79 6.63
CA GLU A 89 -4.32 -5.57 5.97
C GLU A 89 -4.40 -5.75 4.46
N PHE A 90 -3.56 -5.01 3.77
CA PHE A 90 -3.35 -5.17 2.34
C PHE A 90 -1.87 -5.08 2.01
N ARG A 91 -1.28 -6.23 1.66
CA ARG A 91 0.12 -6.36 1.28
C ARG A 91 0.19 -7.11 -0.05
N ALA A 92 0.60 -6.43 -1.11
CA ALA A 92 0.77 -7.05 -2.42
C ALA A 92 2.08 -7.86 -2.40
N PRO A 93 2.08 -9.20 -2.45
CA PRO A 93 3.21 -10.04 -2.00
C PRO A 93 4.59 -9.61 -2.54
N ILE A 94 4.75 -9.58 -3.87
CA ILE A 94 6.02 -9.26 -4.53
C ILE A 94 6.46 -7.82 -4.24
N ILE A 95 5.51 -6.88 -4.18
CA ILE A 95 5.79 -5.45 -3.98
C ILE A 95 6.08 -5.17 -2.50
N ALA A 96 5.34 -5.81 -1.60
CA ALA A 96 5.51 -5.72 -0.17
C ALA A 96 6.90 -6.21 0.25
N ASP A 97 7.32 -7.37 -0.26
CA ASP A 97 8.64 -7.93 0.02
C ASP A 97 9.76 -7.00 -0.48
N PHE A 98 9.59 -6.40 -1.66
CA PHE A 98 10.54 -5.42 -2.20
C PHE A 98 10.62 -4.14 -1.35
N ILE A 99 9.47 -3.61 -0.89
CA ILE A 99 9.43 -2.41 -0.03
C ILE A 99 10.13 -2.67 1.29
N ASP A 100 9.83 -3.81 1.93
CA ASP A 100 10.45 -4.20 3.19
C ASP A 100 11.97 -4.35 3.06
N SER A 101 12.45 -4.97 1.97
CA SER A 101 13.88 -5.21 1.78
C SER A 101 14.68 -3.97 1.40
N SER A 102 14.05 -3.02 0.69
CA SER A 102 14.76 -1.95 -0.01
C SER A 102 14.48 -0.56 0.55
N LEU A 103 13.26 -0.29 0.98
CA LEU A 103 12.78 1.06 1.29
C LEU A 103 12.50 1.29 2.78
N MET A 104 12.36 0.23 3.57
CA MET A 104 12.06 0.31 5.01
C MET A 104 13.16 -0.25 5.92
N LYS A 105 14.41 -0.08 5.48
CA LYS A 105 15.60 -0.40 6.28
C LYS A 105 15.73 0.50 7.50
#